data_AF-A0A378MDJ3-F1
#
_entry.id   AF-A0A378MDJ3-F1
#
_cell.length_a   1.000
_cell.length_b   1.000
_cell.length_c   1.000
_cell.angle_alpha   90.00
_cell.angle_beta   90.00
_cell.angle_gamma   90.00
#
_symmetry.space_group_name_H-M   'P 1'
#
loop_
_entity.id
_entity.type
_entity.pdbx_description
1 polymer ?
#
loop_
_entity_poly.entity_id
_entity_poly.type
_entity_poly.pdbx_seq_one_letter_code
_entity_poly.pdbx_strand_id
1 'polypeptide(L)'
;MQLWEASAELLPDFPTVHRNLSFAYYNVAHDLTKASQAIDRAFALAPTDARLLLEKDLLAKKQNLSLQTRLTIFEAHLETVKKRDDLYIEYITTLNTLGHYQQALGLLESHIFHPWEGGEGKVSGQYVFALIESAKQLLDSDPTRAIELLEHTLVYPDNLGEGKLPNVKDTLSYYYLAKAHEAQGDVAKAKTYYQLATSGDIEPESVLYYNDQPADTILYQGLAYEALNLPEKARTCYHKLISYGEKHLFDDVKYDYFAVSLPATVVYAEDIRQNNRFYCRYLIALGNAGLGNNVSAQEQLAKLAHEDYSHQGVSRHLELVAN
;
A
#
# COMPACT_ATOMS: atom_id res chain seq x y z
N MET A 1 -7.81 -11.80 30.52
CA MET A 1 -8.30 -12.90 29.67
C MET A 1 -9.42 -13.67 30.36
N GLN A 2 -9.18 -14.30 31.52
CA GLN A 2 -10.18 -15.08 32.27
C GLN A 2 -11.53 -14.37 32.49
N LEU A 3 -11.53 -13.08 32.85
CA LEU A 3 -12.77 -12.31 33.02
C LEU A 3 -13.54 -12.10 31.71
N TRP A 4 -12.85 -11.97 30.58
CA TRP A 4 -13.47 -11.85 29.27
C TRP A 4 -14.05 -13.19 28.81
N GLU A 5 -13.36 -14.29 29.09
CA GLU A 5 -13.84 -15.65 28.78
C GLU A 5 -15.11 -15.98 29.57
N ALA A 6 -15.10 -15.72 30.89
CA ALA A 6 -16.29 -15.85 31.73
C ALA A 6 -17.43 -14.94 31.28
N SER A 7 -17.13 -13.73 30.81
CA SER A 7 -18.15 -12.83 30.26
C SER A 7 -18.76 -13.39 28.97
N ALA A 8 -17.98 -14.08 28.13
CA ALA A 8 -18.48 -14.68 26.89
C ALA A 8 -19.38 -15.89 27.15
N GLU A 9 -19.10 -16.63 28.23
CA GLU A 9 -19.97 -17.71 28.70
C GLU A 9 -21.31 -17.17 29.23
N LEU A 10 -21.29 -16.06 29.97
CA LEU A 10 -22.49 -15.44 30.54
C LEU A 10 -23.31 -14.65 29.51
N LEU A 11 -22.66 -14.07 28.50
CA LEU A 11 -23.26 -13.22 27.48
C LEU A 11 -22.83 -13.67 26.06
N PRO A 12 -23.21 -14.89 25.63
CA PRO A 12 -22.70 -15.49 24.38
C PRO A 12 -23.16 -14.76 23.11
N ASP A 13 -24.23 -13.97 23.20
CA ASP A 13 -24.81 -13.20 22.09
C ASP A 13 -24.47 -11.70 22.14
N PHE A 14 -23.56 -11.28 23.03
CA PHE A 14 -23.10 -9.89 23.09
C PHE A 14 -21.81 -9.71 22.28
N PRO A 15 -21.84 -9.05 21.09
CA PRO A 15 -20.69 -8.97 20.17
C PRO A 15 -19.43 -8.37 20.82
N THR A 16 -19.61 -7.37 21.68
CA THR A 16 -18.50 -6.62 22.30
C THR A 16 -17.58 -7.50 23.13
N VAL A 17 -18.10 -8.54 23.78
CA VAL A 17 -17.27 -9.45 24.58
C VAL A 17 -16.36 -10.26 23.67
N HIS A 18 -16.89 -10.79 22.57
CA HIS A 18 -16.12 -11.53 21.56
C HIS A 18 -15.09 -10.63 20.87
N ARG A 19 -15.46 -9.38 20.55
CA ARG A 19 -14.53 -8.36 20.03
C ARG A 19 -13.36 -8.13 20.99
N ASN A 20 -13.62 -7.92 22.28
CA ASN A 20 -12.56 -7.69 23.27
C ASN A 20 -11.71 -8.94 23.52
N LEU A 21 -12.30 -10.14 23.45
CA LEU A 21 -11.56 -11.40 23.46
C LEU A 21 -10.61 -11.50 22.28
N SER A 22 -11.02 -11.06 21.08
CA SER A 22 -10.13 -11.06 19.91
C SER A 22 -8.85 -10.25 20.17
N PHE A 23 -8.99 -9.08 20.81
CA PHE A 23 -7.84 -8.23 21.18
C PHE A 23 -6.97 -8.90 22.23
N ALA A 24 -7.57 -9.51 23.26
CA ALA A 24 -6.82 -10.20 24.31
C ALA A 24 -6.06 -11.41 23.75
N TYR A 25 -6.69 -12.21 22.88
CA TYR A 25 -6.05 -13.36 22.26
C TYR A 25 -4.89 -12.95 21.37
N TYR A 26 -5.04 -11.89 20.57
CA TYR A 26 -3.98 -11.45 19.69
C TYR A 26 -2.85 -10.72 20.45
N ASN A 27 -3.18 -9.66 21.19
CA ASN A 27 -2.18 -8.76 21.79
C ASN A 27 -1.47 -9.35 23.01
N VAL A 28 -2.15 -10.21 23.78
CA VAL A 28 -1.63 -10.74 25.06
C VAL A 28 -1.27 -12.22 24.94
N ALA A 29 -2.15 -13.03 24.36
CA ALA A 29 -1.90 -14.46 24.23
C ALA A 29 -1.11 -14.84 22.97
N HIS A 30 -0.91 -13.90 22.03
CA HIS A 30 -0.27 -14.12 20.73
C HIS A 30 -0.89 -15.29 19.94
N ASP A 31 -2.20 -15.50 20.10
CA ASP A 31 -2.98 -16.57 19.46
C ASP A 31 -3.87 -15.97 18.36
N LEU A 32 -3.31 -15.89 17.16
CA LEU A 32 -3.98 -15.36 15.97
C LEU A 32 -5.23 -16.18 15.60
N THR A 33 -5.21 -17.49 15.80
CA THR A 33 -6.33 -18.37 15.47
C THR A 33 -7.52 -18.08 16.37
N LYS A 34 -7.33 -18.04 17.69
CA LYS A 34 -8.41 -17.68 18.62
C LYS A 34 -8.89 -16.26 18.45
N ALA A 35 -7.99 -15.32 18.16
CA ALA A 35 -8.37 -13.95 17.88
C ALA A 35 -9.32 -13.86 16.68
N SER A 36 -8.99 -14.58 15.60
CA SER A 36 -9.80 -14.61 14.37
C SER A 36 -11.15 -15.28 14.60
N GLN A 37 -11.20 -16.39 15.35
CA GLN A 37 -12.47 -17.03 15.74
C GLN A 37 -13.36 -16.09 16.57
N ALA A 38 -12.76 -15.34 17.50
CA ALA A 38 -13.49 -14.41 18.35
C ALA A 38 -14.05 -13.21 17.57
N ILE A 39 -13.27 -12.59 16.67
CA ILE A 39 -13.79 -11.48 15.85
C ILE A 39 -14.86 -11.97 14.86
N ASP A 40 -14.71 -13.19 14.33
CA ASP A 40 -15.70 -13.81 13.45
C ASP A 40 -17.02 -14.03 14.17
N ARG A 41 -16.97 -14.50 15.42
CA ARG A 41 -18.16 -14.62 16.27
C ARG A 41 -18.79 -13.27 16.56
N ALA A 42 -17.98 -12.25 16.86
CA ALA A 42 -18.47 -10.90 17.10
C ALA A 42 -19.24 -10.36 15.87
N PHE A 43 -18.63 -10.46 14.69
CA PHE A 43 -19.25 -9.99 13.44
C PHE A 43 -20.49 -10.80 13.07
N ALA A 44 -20.50 -12.12 13.26
CA ALA A 44 -21.67 -12.96 13.00
C ALA A 44 -22.90 -12.56 13.85
N LEU A 45 -22.67 -12.04 15.06
CA LEU A 45 -23.73 -11.53 15.94
C LEU A 45 -24.22 -10.12 15.55
N ALA A 46 -23.41 -9.34 14.81
CA ALA A 46 -23.72 -7.99 14.37
C ALA A 46 -23.19 -7.72 12.95
N PRO A 47 -23.73 -8.36 11.90
CA PRO A 47 -23.16 -8.34 10.54
C PRO A 47 -23.28 -6.98 9.83
N THR A 48 -24.04 -6.06 10.41
CA THR A 48 -24.19 -4.68 9.92
C THR A 48 -23.23 -3.70 10.58
N ASP A 49 -22.42 -4.14 11.55
CA ASP A 49 -21.42 -3.33 12.23
C ASP A 49 -20.12 -3.28 11.40
N ALA A 50 -19.89 -2.12 10.79
CA ALA A 50 -18.72 -1.89 9.95
C ALA A 50 -17.39 -1.88 10.74
N ARG A 51 -17.41 -1.56 12.03
CA ARG A 51 -16.18 -1.60 12.85
C ARG A 51 -15.72 -3.03 13.05
N LEU A 52 -16.65 -3.95 13.30
CA LEU A 52 -16.33 -5.38 13.43
C LEU A 52 -15.82 -5.96 12.12
N LEU A 53 -16.37 -5.55 10.97
CA LEU A 53 -15.88 -5.99 9.67
C LEU A 53 -14.46 -5.47 9.37
N LEU A 54 -14.17 -4.21 9.70
CA LEU A 54 -12.83 -3.65 9.60
C LEU A 54 -11.83 -4.43 10.46
N GLU A 55 -12.18 -4.68 11.72
CA GLU A 55 -11.28 -5.40 12.65
C GLU A 55 -11.09 -6.87 12.23
N LYS A 56 -12.13 -7.50 11.67
CA LYS A 56 -12.02 -8.82 11.04
C LYS A 56 -11.05 -8.79 9.85
N ASP A 57 -11.12 -7.77 9.01
CA ASP A 57 -10.20 -7.62 7.88
C ASP A 57 -8.74 -7.37 8.33
N LEU A 58 -8.53 -6.60 9.40
CA LEU A 58 -7.19 -6.43 9.98
C LEU A 58 -6.56 -7.76 10.42
N LEU A 59 -7.34 -8.67 11.02
CA LEU A 59 -6.86 -10.01 11.33
C LEU A 59 -6.69 -10.88 10.08
N ALA A 60 -7.56 -10.75 9.08
CA ALA A 60 -7.40 -11.44 7.79
C ALA A 60 -6.06 -11.10 7.11
N LYS A 61 -5.64 -9.82 7.15
CA LYS A 61 -4.31 -9.40 6.67
C LYS A 61 -3.18 -10.05 7.45
N LYS A 62 -3.30 -10.14 8.78
CA LYS A 62 -2.31 -10.80 9.67
C LYS A 62 -2.24 -12.32 9.48
N GLN A 63 -3.36 -12.94 9.11
CA GLN A 63 -3.41 -14.34 8.67
C GLN A 63 -2.86 -14.54 7.24
N ASN A 64 -2.51 -13.45 6.57
CA ASN A 64 -2.14 -13.42 5.16
C ASN A 64 -3.18 -14.16 4.29
N LEU A 65 -4.47 -13.87 4.52
CA LEU A 65 -5.53 -14.39 3.64
C LEU A 65 -5.36 -13.84 2.23
N SER A 66 -5.67 -14.66 1.22
CA SER A 66 -5.59 -14.22 -0.17
C SER A 66 -6.51 -13.03 -0.44
N LEU A 67 -6.08 -12.14 -1.33
CA LEU A 67 -6.87 -10.99 -1.78
C LEU A 67 -8.25 -11.40 -2.30
N GLN A 68 -8.35 -12.52 -3.01
CA GLN A 68 -9.64 -13.03 -3.50
C GLN A 68 -10.59 -13.43 -2.36
N THR A 69 -10.05 -14.01 -1.29
CA THR A 69 -10.84 -14.35 -0.10
C THR A 69 -11.34 -13.08 0.59
N ARG A 70 -10.46 -12.09 0.76
CA ARG A 70 -10.82 -10.77 1.33
C ARG A 70 -11.88 -10.08 0.48
N LEU A 71 -11.71 -10.05 -0.84
CA LEU A 71 -12.67 -9.48 -1.79
C LEU A 71 -14.05 -10.12 -1.64
N THR A 72 -14.11 -11.46 -1.59
CA THR A 72 -15.37 -12.20 -1.41
C THR A 72 -16.10 -11.81 -0.12
N ILE A 73 -15.35 -11.60 0.97
CA ILE A 73 -15.92 -11.15 2.26
C ILE A 73 -16.49 -9.73 2.13
N PHE A 74 -15.75 -8.82 1.49
CA PHE A 74 -16.24 -7.45 1.28
C PHE A 74 -17.51 -7.40 0.42
N GLU A 75 -17.52 -8.13 -0.70
CA GLU A 75 -18.66 -8.17 -1.63
C GLU A 75 -19.92 -8.77 -0.98
N ALA A 76 -19.76 -9.78 -0.12
CA ALA A 76 -20.86 -10.34 0.65
C ALA A 76 -21.49 -9.35 1.66
N HIS A 77 -20.76 -8.29 2.02
CA HIS A 77 -21.15 -7.31 3.03
C HIS A 77 -21.03 -5.85 2.54
N LEU A 78 -21.24 -5.61 1.24
CA LEU A 78 -20.94 -4.32 0.61
C LEU A 78 -21.67 -3.12 1.26
N GLU A 79 -22.92 -3.31 1.67
CA GLU A 79 -23.69 -2.29 2.39
C GLU A 79 -23.09 -1.94 3.76
N THR A 80 -22.42 -2.89 4.41
CA THR A 80 -21.67 -2.65 5.65
C THR A 80 -20.33 -1.98 5.36
N VAL A 81 -19.63 -2.42 4.31
CA VAL A 81 -18.33 -1.85 3.87
C VAL A 81 -18.43 -0.34 3.63
N LYS A 82 -19.48 0.11 2.94
CA LYS A 82 -19.69 1.52 2.56
C LYS A 82 -20.05 2.45 3.72
N LYS A 83 -20.29 1.94 4.93
CA LYS A 83 -20.69 2.78 6.08
C LYS A 83 -19.56 3.63 6.64
N ARG A 84 -18.31 3.31 6.31
CA ARG A 84 -17.13 3.98 6.85
C ARG A 84 -16.00 4.00 5.82
N ASP A 85 -15.34 5.14 5.69
CA ASP A 85 -14.28 5.35 4.71
C ASP A 85 -13.03 4.52 4.99
N ASP A 86 -12.71 4.29 6.27
CA ASP A 86 -11.59 3.46 6.73
C ASP A 86 -11.71 1.98 6.32
N LEU A 87 -12.94 1.47 6.18
CA LEU A 87 -13.21 0.12 5.67
C LEU A 87 -13.38 0.12 4.15
N TYR A 88 -14.03 1.14 3.59
CA TYR A 88 -14.28 1.21 2.16
C TYR A 88 -12.98 1.31 1.37
N ILE A 89 -11.97 2.02 1.90
CA ILE A 89 -10.67 2.11 1.26
C ILE A 89 -9.91 0.77 1.25
N GLU A 90 -10.11 -0.13 2.22
CA GLU A 90 -9.51 -1.48 2.20
C GLU A 90 -10.13 -2.36 1.10
N TYR A 91 -11.43 -2.21 0.84
CA TYR A 91 -12.10 -2.84 -0.30
C TYR A 91 -11.54 -2.33 -1.64
N ILE A 92 -11.44 -1.01 -1.81
CA ILE A 92 -10.87 -0.39 -3.02
C ILE A 92 -9.41 -0.81 -3.20
N THR A 93 -8.62 -0.83 -2.12
CA THR A 93 -7.23 -1.30 -2.15
C THR A 93 -7.16 -2.74 -2.63
N THR A 94 -8.04 -3.62 -2.14
CA THR A 94 -8.11 -5.03 -2.57
C THR A 94 -8.45 -5.16 -4.05
N LEU A 95 -9.40 -4.37 -4.56
CA LEU A 95 -9.72 -4.30 -5.99
C LEU A 95 -8.51 -3.87 -6.82
N ASN A 96 -7.84 -2.79 -6.42
CA ASN A 96 -6.63 -2.30 -7.07
C ASN A 96 -5.55 -3.38 -7.10
N THR A 97 -5.25 -4.03 -5.98
CA THR A 97 -4.20 -5.06 -5.93
C THR A 97 -4.52 -6.29 -6.80
N LEU A 98 -5.80 -6.58 -7.04
CA LEU A 98 -6.26 -7.64 -7.95
C LEU A 98 -6.32 -7.21 -9.43
N GLY A 99 -5.98 -5.97 -9.75
CA GLY A 99 -6.03 -5.46 -11.12
C GLY A 99 -7.38 -4.92 -11.57
N HIS A 100 -8.36 -4.79 -10.67
CA HIS A 100 -9.68 -4.21 -10.97
C HIS A 100 -9.65 -2.67 -10.97
N TYR A 101 -8.67 -2.07 -11.65
CA TYR A 101 -8.36 -0.64 -11.58
C TYR A 101 -9.53 0.26 -11.99
N GLN A 102 -10.24 -0.10 -13.08
CA GLN A 102 -11.38 0.69 -13.56
C GLN A 102 -12.53 0.70 -12.56
N GLN A 103 -12.80 -0.43 -11.90
CA GLN A 103 -13.81 -0.52 -10.85
C GLN A 103 -13.41 0.31 -9.64
N ALA A 104 -12.15 0.17 -9.18
CA ALA A 104 -11.61 0.94 -8.07
C ALA A 104 -11.68 2.45 -8.34
N LEU A 105 -11.29 2.90 -9.53
CA LEU A 105 -11.34 4.30 -9.95
C LEU A 105 -12.79 4.83 -9.95
N GLY A 106 -13.73 4.09 -10.50
CA GLY A 106 -15.15 4.49 -10.49
C GLY A 106 -15.72 4.62 -9.06
N LEU A 107 -15.30 3.77 -8.13
CA LEU A 107 -15.68 3.87 -6.71
C LEU A 107 -15.04 5.06 -6.02
N LEU A 108 -13.77 5.37 -6.35
CA LEU A 108 -13.04 6.52 -5.82
C LEU A 108 -13.63 7.85 -6.31
N GLU A 109 -14.06 7.93 -7.57
CA GLU A 109 -14.62 9.15 -8.17
C GLU A 109 -16.08 9.41 -7.81
N SER A 110 -16.85 8.36 -7.48
CA SER A 110 -18.29 8.48 -7.17
C SER A 110 -18.61 8.65 -5.68
N HIS A 111 -17.62 8.50 -4.80
CA HIS A 111 -17.79 8.60 -3.36
C HIS A 111 -17.17 9.89 -2.80
N ILE A 112 -17.79 10.45 -1.75
CA ILE A 112 -17.24 11.58 -1.01
C ILE A 112 -16.60 11.04 0.26
N PHE A 113 -15.27 10.98 0.27
CA PHE A 113 -14.47 10.58 1.43
C PHE A 113 -14.33 11.72 2.42
N HIS A 114 -14.30 11.37 3.70
CA HIS A 114 -14.11 12.30 4.81
C HIS A 114 -12.75 12.02 5.46
N PRO A 115 -11.93 13.04 5.74
CA PRO A 115 -10.67 12.84 6.46
C PRO A 115 -10.88 12.12 7.81
N TRP A 116 -9.97 11.22 8.14
CA TRP A 116 -9.90 10.58 9.46
C TRP A 116 -8.45 10.47 9.94
N GLU A 117 -8.26 10.31 11.25
CA GLU A 117 -6.93 10.17 11.86
C GLU A 117 -6.23 8.88 11.39
N GLY A 118 -5.02 9.03 10.83
CA GLY A 118 -4.26 7.93 10.24
C GLY A 118 -4.78 7.50 8.86
N GLY A 119 -5.63 8.33 8.24
CA GLY A 119 -6.14 8.17 6.87
C GLY A 119 -5.32 8.89 5.81
N GLU A 120 -4.41 9.77 6.21
CA GLU A 120 -3.70 10.69 5.34
C GLU A 120 -2.98 9.95 4.21
N GLY A 121 -3.28 10.32 2.96
CA GLY A 121 -2.66 9.73 1.77
C GLY A 121 -3.26 8.39 1.34
N LYS A 122 -4.16 7.78 2.11
CA LYS A 122 -4.71 6.45 1.77
C LYS A 122 -5.68 6.53 0.60
N VAL A 123 -6.58 7.51 0.60
CA VAL A 123 -7.57 7.66 -0.48
C VAL A 123 -6.86 8.14 -1.75
N SER A 124 -6.08 9.21 -1.63
CA SER A 124 -5.33 9.77 -2.76
C SER A 124 -4.30 8.80 -3.33
N GLY A 125 -3.64 8.00 -2.48
CA GLY A 125 -2.74 6.93 -2.90
C GLY A 125 -3.42 5.87 -3.77
N GLN A 126 -4.62 5.41 -3.41
CA GLN A 126 -5.37 4.45 -4.23
C GLN A 126 -5.88 5.05 -5.54
N TYR A 127 -6.22 6.34 -5.55
CA TYR A 127 -6.58 7.08 -6.77
C TYR A 127 -5.41 7.16 -7.76
N VAL A 128 -4.26 7.62 -7.29
CA VAL A 128 -3.03 7.69 -8.10
C VAL A 128 -2.60 6.30 -8.55
N PHE A 129 -2.69 5.29 -7.68
CA PHE A 129 -2.40 3.90 -8.02
C PHE A 129 -3.27 3.41 -9.18
N ALA A 130 -4.60 3.53 -9.08
CA ALA A 130 -5.53 3.08 -10.12
C ALA A 130 -5.27 3.76 -11.47
N LEU A 131 -4.99 5.07 -11.47
CA LEU A 131 -4.69 5.83 -12.68
C LEU A 131 -3.37 5.39 -13.34
N ILE A 132 -2.29 5.26 -12.56
CA ILE A 132 -0.98 4.83 -13.09
C ILE A 132 -1.06 3.41 -13.65
N GLU A 133 -1.65 2.48 -12.90
CA GLU A 133 -1.74 1.09 -13.34
C GLU A 133 -2.66 0.93 -14.56
N SER A 134 -3.75 1.71 -14.65
CA SER A 134 -4.58 1.77 -15.86
C SER A 134 -3.81 2.34 -17.05
N ALA A 135 -3.03 3.40 -16.85
CA ALA A 135 -2.23 4.02 -17.90
C ALA A 135 -1.14 3.08 -18.43
N LYS A 136 -0.49 2.30 -17.56
CA LYS A 136 0.50 1.27 -17.96
C LYS A 136 -0.07 0.30 -18.99
N GLN A 137 -1.32 -0.13 -18.84
CA GLN A 137 -1.99 -1.06 -19.77
C GLN A 137 -2.25 -0.44 -21.16
N LEU A 138 -2.22 0.88 -21.27
CA LEU A 138 -2.52 1.63 -22.48
C LEU A 138 -1.28 2.17 -23.19
N LEU A 139 -0.08 2.09 -22.58
CA LEU A 139 1.13 2.71 -23.12
C LEU A 139 1.43 2.32 -24.59
N ASP A 140 1.26 1.05 -24.94
CA ASP A 140 1.56 0.55 -26.29
C ASP A 140 0.37 0.67 -27.25
N SER A 141 -0.86 0.67 -26.74
CA SER A 141 -2.08 0.58 -27.56
C SER A 141 -2.79 1.92 -27.77
N ASP A 142 -2.84 2.76 -26.73
CA ASP A 142 -3.42 4.10 -26.74
C ASP A 142 -2.64 5.03 -25.80
N PRO A 143 -1.44 5.47 -26.20
CA PRO A 143 -0.61 6.35 -25.37
C PRO A 143 -1.25 7.73 -25.12
N THR A 144 -2.20 8.16 -25.97
CA THR A 144 -2.95 9.40 -25.75
C THR A 144 -3.84 9.27 -24.53
N ARG A 145 -4.61 8.18 -24.44
CA ARG A 145 -5.44 7.92 -23.25
C ARG A 145 -4.60 7.66 -22.01
N ALA A 146 -3.44 7.02 -22.16
CA ALA A 146 -2.49 6.85 -21.06
C ALA A 146 -2.04 8.20 -20.47
N ILE A 147 -1.70 9.18 -21.33
CA ILE A 147 -1.33 10.53 -20.90
C ILE A 147 -2.48 11.20 -20.13
N GLU A 148 -3.71 11.15 -20.64
CA GLU A 148 -4.87 11.75 -19.96
C GLU A 148 -5.04 11.21 -18.53
N LEU A 149 -4.94 9.89 -18.36
CA LEU A 149 -5.02 9.26 -17.03
C LEU A 149 -3.86 9.68 -16.12
N LEU A 150 -2.65 9.79 -16.65
CA LEU A 150 -1.48 10.17 -15.88
C LEU A 150 -1.50 11.65 -15.49
N GLU A 151 -2.01 12.54 -16.34
CA GLU A 151 -2.21 13.96 -16.01
C GLU A 151 -3.19 14.12 -14.84
N HIS A 152 -4.22 13.27 -14.75
CA HIS A 152 -5.15 13.27 -13.61
C HIS A 152 -4.47 12.95 -12.28
N THR A 153 -3.36 12.20 -12.27
CA THR A 153 -2.62 11.94 -11.01
C THR A 153 -2.04 13.22 -10.38
N LEU A 154 -1.91 14.29 -11.18
CA LEU A 154 -1.29 15.53 -10.73
C LEU A 154 -2.24 16.40 -9.91
N VAL A 155 -3.54 16.12 -9.93
CA VAL A 155 -4.60 16.89 -9.27
C VAL A 155 -5.45 15.95 -8.42
N TYR A 156 -5.74 16.33 -7.17
CA TYR A 156 -6.62 15.54 -6.29
C TYR A 156 -8.04 16.14 -6.35
N PRO A 157 -9.04 15.38 -6.83
CA PRO A 157 -10.43 15.79 -6.77
C PRO A 157 -10.92 16.02 -5.33
N ASP A 158 -11.81 17.01 -5.14
CA ASP A 158 -12.33 17.38 -3.82
C ASP A 158 -13.01 16.21 -3.08
N ASN A 159 -13.61 15.29 -3.83
CA ASN A 159 -14.32 14.15 -3.28
C ASN A 159 -13.39 13.11 -2.61
N LEU A 160 -12.08 13.17 -2.84
CA LEU A 160 -11.12 12.32 -2.13
C LEU A 160 -10.95 12.71 -0.65
N GLY A 161 -11.45 13.89 -0.24
CA GLY A 161 -11.34 14.37 1.14
C GLY A 161 -9.90 14.75 1.54
N GLU A 162 -8.96 14.79 0.60
CA GLU A 162 -7.55 15.07 0.84
C GLU A 162 -7.03 16.10 -0.18
N GLY A 163 -6.31 17.12 0.31
CA GLY A 163 -5.60 18.06 -0.55
C GLY A 163 -4.19 17.57 -0.86
N LYS A 164 -3.74 17.77 -2.11
CA LYS A 164 -2.35 17.48 -2.49
C LYS A 164 -1.40 18.49 -1.86
N LEU A 165 -0.47 18.01 -1.04
CA LEU A 165 0.53 18.87 -0.41
C LEU A 165 1.63 19.28 -1.40
N PRO A 166 2.16 20.53 -1.34
CA PRO A 166 3.19 21.00 -2.27
C PRO A 166 4.52 20.22 -2.24
N ASN A 167 4.78 19.47 -1.17
CA ASN A 167 5.99 18.67 -1.00
C ASN A 167 5.88 17.24 -1.55
N VAL A 168 4.67 16.77 -1.88
CA VAL A 168 4.47 15.45 -2.50
C VAL A 168 5.07 15.47 -3.91
N LYS A 169 5.94 14.50 -4.19
CA LYS A 169 6.64 14.39 -5.48
C LYS A 169 5.94 13.35 -6.36
N ASP A 170 5.57 13.75 -7.57
CA ASP A 170 4.89 12.88 -8.54
C ASP A 170 5.86 12.02 -9.36
N THR A 171 6.91 11.49 -8.73
CA THR A 171 8.02 10.78 -9.39
C THR A 171 7.52 9.69 -10.35
N LEU A 172 6.65 8.79 -9.88
CA LEU A 172 6.10 7.71 -10.71
C LEU A 172 5.23 8.26 -11.83
N SER A 173 4.37 9.24 -11.54
CA SER A 173 3.50 9.85 -12.56
C SER A 173 4.32 10.50 -13.67
N TYR A 174 5.36 11.26 -13.32
CA TYR A 174 6.26 11.87 -14.29
C TYR A 174 7.05 10.82 -15.07
N TYR A 175 7.51 9.75 -14.42
CA TYR A 175 8.18 8.66 -15.13
C TYR A 175 7.27 8.03 -16.20
N TYR A 176 6.02 7.71 -15.85
CA TYR A 176 5.09 7.12 -16.80
C TYR A 176 4.56 8.13 -17.83
N LEU A 177 4.45 9.42 -17.50
CA LEU A 177 4.17 10.48 -18.50
C LEU A 177 5.27 10.54 -19.54
N ALA A 178 6.54 10.41 -19.11
CA ALA A 178 7.66 10.35 -20.02
C ALA A 178 7.59 9.11 -20.93
N LYS A 179 7.27 7.93 -20.38
CA LYS A 179 7.06 6.70 -21.16
C LYS A 179 5.93 6.84 -22.17
N ALA A 180 4.82 7.45 -21.80
CA ALA A 180 3.68 7.64 -22.68
C ALA A 180 3.98 8.63 -23.83
N HIS A 181 4.68 9.73 -23.54
CA HIS A 181 5.15 10.65 -24.58
C HIS A 181 6.21 10.03 -25.50
N GLU A 182 7.09 9.18 -24.96
CA GLU A 182 8.05 8.40 -25.75
C GLU A 182 7.33 7.46 -26.72
N ALA A 183 6.27 6.78 -26.27
CA ALA A 183 5.42 5.93 -27.12
C ALA A 183 4.69 6.72 -28.23
N GLN A 184 4.37 8.00 -28.01
CA GLN A 184 3.85 8.91 -29.04
C GLN A 184 4.93 9.45 -29.99
N GLY A 185 6.21 9.25 -29.71
CA GLY A 185 7.32 9.84 -30.45
C GLY A 185 7.63 11.30 -30.09
N ASP A 186 7.01 11.86 -29.04
CA ASP A 186 7.33 13.21 -28.53
C ASP A 186 8.54 13.16 -27.59
N VAL A 187 9.72 13.02 -28.20
CA VAL A 187 11.01 12.92 -27.50
C VAL A 187 11.27 14.15 -26.62
N ALA A 188 10.81 15.33 -27.03
CA ALA A 188 11.06 16.57 -26.29
C ALA A 188 10.29 16.56 -24.96
N LYS A 189 8.99 16.26 -25.00
CA LYS A 189 8.18 16.14 -23.77
C LYS A 189 8.61 14.97 -22.91
N ALA A 190 8.92 13.81 -23.51
CA ALA A 190 9.42 12.66 -22.76
C ALA A 190 10.65 13.04 -21.93
N LYS A 191 11.62 13.73 -22.53
CA LYS A 191 12.81 14.24 -21.84
C LYS A 191 12.46 15.19 -20.69
N THR A 192 11.52 16.12 -20.88
CA THR A 192 11.07 17.03 -19.83
C THR A 192 10.49 16.27 -18.63
N TYR A 193 9.61 15.29 -18.88
CA TYR A 193 9.01 14.50 -17.81
C TYR A 193 10.01 13.58 -17.10
N TYR A 194 10.98 12.99 -17.81
CA TYR A 194 12.07 12.27 -17.15
C TYR A 194 12.88 13.19 -16.24
N GLN A 195 13.16 14.43 -16.66
CA GLN A 195 13.85 15.39 -15.79
C GLN A 195 13.03 15.71 -14.52
N LEU A 196 11.71 15.86 -14.65
CA LEU A 196 10.82 16.05 -13.50
C LEU A 196 10.82 14.83 -12.56
N ALA A 197 10.81 13.62 -13.12
CA ALA A 197 10.86 12.37 -12.35
C ALA A 197 12.15 12.25 -11.52
N THR A 198 13.26 12.91 -11.91
CA THR A 198 14.52 12.90 -11.16
C THR A 198 14.60 13.89 -9.99
N SER A 199 13.56 14.68 -9.73
CA SER A 199 13.60 15.82 -8.79
C SER A 199 13.24 15.50 -7.33
N GLY A 200 12.89 14.25 -7.01
CA GLY A 200 12.60 13.83 -5.64
C GLY A 200 13.85 13.62 -4.79
N ASP A 201 13.66 13.36 -3.49
CA ASP A 201 14.75 12.93 -2.62
C ASP A 201 15.21 11.53 -3.02
N ILE A 202 16.52 11.30 -2.93
CA ILE A 202 17.18 10.03 -3.21
C ILE A 202 17.70 9.37 -1.93
N GLU A 203 17.57 10.00 -0.75
CA GLU A 203 17.87 9.37 0.53
C GLU A 203 16.67 8.53 0.99
N PRO A 204 16.81 7.19 1.13
CA PRO A 204 15.74 6.39 1.70
C PRO A 204 15.56 6.71 3.18
N GLU A 205 14.30 6.78 3.61
CA GLU A 205 13.91 6.96 5.00
C GLU A 205 13.11 5.76 5.51
N SER A 206 12.95 5.68 6.84
CA SER A 206 12.11 4.67 7.48
C SER A 206 10.65 4.92 7.17
N VAL A 207 9.84 3.86 7.12
CA VAL A 207 8.38 3.92 6.93
C VAL A 207 7.67 3.47 8.20
N LEU A 208 8.02 4.09 9.32
CA LEU A 208 7.51 3.71 10.64
C LEU A 208 6.17 4.40 10.97
N TYR A 209 5.90 5.55 10.36
CA TYR A 209 4.73 6.38 10.58
C TYR A 209 3.86 6.47 9.32
N TYR A 210 2.56 6.75 9.46
CA TYR A 210 1.65 6.75 8.29
C TYR A 210 1.98 7.83 7.25
N ASN A 211 2.65 8.92 7.68
CA ASN A 211 3.01 10.04 6.82
C ASN A 211 4.36 9.85 6.12
N ASP A 212 5.10 8.80 6.48
CA ASP A 212 6.39 8.49 5.87
C ASP A 212 6.17 8.05 4.41
N GLN A 213 6.98 8.58 3.51
CA GLN A 213 6.89 8.24 2.09
C GLN A 213 7.79 7.03 1.81
N PRO A 214 7.28 5.94 1.22
CA PRO A 214 8.12 4.83 0.81
C PRO A 214 9.21 5.26 -0.18
N ALA A 215 10.40 4.72 0.02
CA ALA A 215 11.57 5.03 -0.79
C ALA A 215 11.58 4.30 -2.15
N ASP A 216 10.52 3.57 -2.51
CA ASP A 216 10.46 2.83 -3.78
C ASP A 216 10.41 3.74 -5.01
N THR A 217 9.99 5.00 -4.84
CA THR A 217 10.10 6.04 -5.89
C THR A 217 11.54 6.27 -6.38
N ILE A 218 12.56 5.94 -5.57
CA ILE A 218 13.98 6.07 -5.95
C ILE A 218 14.36 5.12 -7.09
N LEU A 219 13.69 3.97 -7.22
CA LEU A 219 13.86 3.10 -8.39
C LEU A 219 13.50 3.85 -9.67
N TYR A 220 12.37 4.55 -9.68
CA TYR A 220 11.88 5.30 -10.84
C TYR A 220 12.71 6.54 -11.15
N GLN A 221 13.30 7.19 -10.15
CA GLN A 221 14.31 8.22 -10.36
C GLN A 221 15.53 7.64 -11.10
N GLY A 222 15.98 6.45 -10.70
CA GLY A 222 17.06 5.74 -11.39
C GLY A 222 16.73 5.42 -12.84
N LEU A 223 15.54 4.85 -13.08
CA LEU A 223 15.06 4.53 -14.44
C LEU A 223 14.93 5.79 -15.30
N ALA A 224 14.50 6.92 -14.72
CA ALA A 224 14.45 8.20 -15.42
C ALA A 224 15.86 8.72 -15.77
N TYR A 225 16.85 8.56 -14.87
CA TYR A 225 18.24 8.90 -15.18
C TYR A 225 18.83 8.04 -16.30
N GLU A 226 18.47 6.75 -16.37
CA GLU A 226 18.87 5.88 -17.49
C GLU A 226 18.29 6.36 -18.81
N ALA A 227 17.00 6.68 -18.84
CA ALA A 227 16.34 7.24 -20.03
C ALA A 227 16.96 8.58 -20.48
N LEU A 228 17.54 9.35 -19.55
CA LEU A 228 18.28 10.58 -19.82
C LEU A 228 19.76 10.37 -20.20
N ASN A 229 20.21 9.11 -20.33
CA ASN A 229 21.60 8.73 -20.58
C ASN A 229 22.58 9.21 -19.48
N LEU A 230 22.16 9.13 -18.21
CA LEU A 230 22.94 9.50 -17.03
C LEU A 230 23.17 8.28 -16.10
N PRO A 231 23.87 7.23 -16.57
CA PRO A 231 23.95 5.93 -15.86
C PRO A 231 24.60 6.01 -14.48
N GLU A 232 25.56 6.90 -14.25
CA GLU A 232 26.18 7.04 -12.92
C GLU A 232 25.20 7.57 -11.87
N LYS A 233 24.27 8.45 -12.27
CA LYS A 233 23.20 8.93 -11.38
C LYS A 233 22.17 7.85 -11.11
N ALA A 234 21.83 7.04 -12.13
CA ALA A 234 20.94 5.90 -11.95
C ALA A 234 21.49 4.89 -10.94
N ARG A 235 22.75 4.46 -11.12
CA ARG A 235 23.44 3.56 -10.18
C ARG A 235 23.48 4.11 -8.76
N THR A 236 23.64 5.43 -8.59
CA THR A 236 23.58 6.07 -7.27
C THR A 236 22.24 5.81 -6.58
N CYS A 237 21.12 5.97 -7.30
CA CYS A 237 19.77 5.70 -6.77
C CYS A 237 19.65 4.24 -6.29
N TYR A 238 20.07 3.30 -7.14
CA TYR A 238 19.97 1.87 -6.84
C TYR A 238 20.87 1.42 -5.69
N HIS A 239 22.09 1.93 -5.63
CA HIS A 239 23.01 1.62 -4.52
C HIS A 239 22.52 2.19 -3.20
N LYS A 240 21.85 3.36 -3.19
CA LYS A 240 21.26 3.92 -1.96
C LYS A 240 20.16 3.03 -1.40
N LEU A 241 19.30 2.49 -2.25
CA LEU A 241 18.27 1.51 -1.86
C LEU A 241 18.89 0.28 -1.17
N ILE A 242 19.92 -0.30 -1.80
CA ILE A 242 20.63 -1.47 -1.25
C ILE A 242 21.32 -1.11 0.07
N SER A 243 22.10 -0.03 0.09
CA SER A 243 22.87 0.40 1.27
C SER A 243 21.97 0.70 2.46
N TYR A 244 20.82 1.33 2.24
CA TYR A 244 19.85 1.54 3.31
C TYR A 244 19.32 0.21 3.84
N GLY A 245 18.83 -0.65 2.95
CA GLY A 245 18.26 -1.93 3.36
C GLY A 245 19.26 -2.81 4.10
N GLU A 246 20.51 -2.90 3.63
CA GLU A 246 21.56 -3.68 4.31
C GLU A 246 21.93 -3.11 5.68
N LYS A 247 22.03 -1.78 5.79
CA LYS A 247 22.39 -1.09 7.02
C LYS A 247 21.32 -1.25 8.10
N HIS A 248 20.04 -1.14 7.72
CA HIS A 248 18.92 -1.05 8.66
C HIS A 248 18.19 -2.39 8.88
N LEU A 249 18.57 -3.46 8.18
CA LEU A 249 17.91 -4.77 8.23
C LEU A 249 17.77 -5.34 9.64
N PHE A 250 18.73 -5.08 10.51
CA PHE A 250 18.81 -5.64 11.87
C PHE A 250 18.61 -4.60 12.97
N ASP A 251 18.14 -3.41 12.63
CA ASP A 251 17.90 -2.36 13.62
C ASP A 251 16.80 -2.76 14.62
N ASP A 252 17.03 -2.41 15.90
CA ASP A 252 16.01 -2.50 16.94
C ASP A 252 15.10 -1.27 16.89
N VAL A 253 14.22 -1.25 15.88
CA VAL A 253 13.27 -0.17 15.65
C VAL A 253 12.27 -0.03 16.80
N LYS A 254 11.98 1.21 17.18
CA LYS A 254 11.03 1.58 18.24
C LYS A 254 10.29 2.82 17.79
N TYR A 255 9.02 2.91 18.17
CA TYR A 255 8.29 4.16 18.06
C TYR A 255 8.96 5.22 18.94
N ASP A 256 9.03 6.44 18.44
CA ASP A 256 9.36 7.58 19.28
C ASP A 256 8.30 7.70 20.39
N TYR A 257 8.76 7.96 21.61
CA TYR A 257 7.89 8.19 22.76
C TYR A 257 6.88 9.32 22.51
N PHE A 258 7.25 10.32 21.71
CA PHE A 258 6.40 11.45 21.34
C PHE A 258 5.73 11.31 19.96
N ALA A 259 5.75 10.12 19.37
CA ALA A 259 5.11 9.89 18.07
C ALA A 259 3.61 10.17 18.13
N VAL A 260 3.14 11.12 17.33
CA VAL A 260 1.73 11.45 17.13
C VAL A 260 1.17 10.87 15.82
N SER A 261 2.03 10.24 15.01
CA SER A 261 1.70 9.74 13.67
C SER A 261 1.76 8.21 13.55
N LEU A 262 1.34 7.50 14.60
CA LEU A 262 1.35 6.03 14.58
C LEU A 262 0.46 5.49 13.45
N PRO A 263 0.90 4.44 12.70
CA PRO A 263 0.31 4.00 11.42
C PRO A 263 -1.21 3.76 11.37
N ALA A 264 -1.85 3.57 12.53
CA ALA A 264 -3.27 3.76 12.78
C ALA A 264 -3.55 3.53 14.27
N THR A 265 -4.78 3.79 14.73
CA THR A 265 -5.32 3.26 15.99
C THR A 265 -5.49 1.73 15.89
N VAL A 266 -4.38 0.99 15.74
CA VAL A 266 -4.45 -0.45 15.47
C VAL A 266 -4.78 -1.18 16.76
N VAL A 267 -5.97 -1.78 16.79
CA VAL A 267 -6.45 -2.59 17.91
C VAL A 267 -5.69 -3.92 18.06
N TYR A 268 -4.93 -4.29 17.04
CA TYR A 268 -4.05 -5.46 16.99
C TYR A 268 -2.61 -4.98 16.78
N ALA A 269 -1.71 -5.29 17.71
CA ALA A 269 -0.32 -4.83 17.66
C ALA A 269 0.39 -5.24 16.35
N GLU A 270 1.28 -4.37 15.86
CA GLU A 270 2.16 -4.67 14.74
C GLU A 270 3.53 -5.16 15.23
N ASP A 271 4.14 -6.10 14.49
CA ASP A 271 5.56 -6.43 14.69
C ASP A 271 6.41 -5.47 13.84
N ILE A 272 6.71 -4.30 14.42
CA ILE A 272 7.47 -3.25 13.74
C ILE A 272 8.87 -3.70 13.31
N ARG A 273 9.47 -4.69 13.98
CA ARG A 273 10.76 -5.25 13.57
C ARG A 273 10.61 -6.12 12.34
N GLN A 274 9.54 -6.91 12.27
CA GLN A 274 9.22 -7.65 11.06
C GLN A 274 8.93 -6.71 9.89
N ASN A 275 8.16 -5.64 10.12
CA ASN A 275 7.85 -4.64 9.08
C ASN A 275 9.11 -3.94 8.57
N ASN A 276 10.04 -3.56 9.47
CA ASN A 276 11.34 -3.01 9.08
C ASN A 276 12.17 -4.00 8.25
N ARG A 277 12.23 -5.27 8.67
CA ARG A 277 12.94 -6.32 7.90
C ARG A 277 12.35 -6.51 6.51
N PHE A 278 11.01 -6.53 6.42
CA PHE A 278 10.30 -6.62 5.14
C PHE A 278 10.65 -5.45 4.24
N TYR A 279 10.54 -4.22 4.75
CA TYR A 279 10.85 -3.00 4.00
C TYR A 279 12.31 -2.95 3.54
N CYS A 280 13.27 -3.27 4.41
CA CYS A 280 14.68 -3.32 4.05
C CYS A 280 14.96 -4.33 2.92
N ARG A 281 14.38 -5.53 2.99
CA ARG A 281 14.50 -6.54 1.94
C ARG A 281 13.85 -6.10 0.64
N TYR A 282 12.71 -5.42 0.72
CA TYR A 282 12.03 -4.83 -0.43
C TYR A 282 12.94 -3.81 -1.13
N LEU A 283 13.53 -2.85 -0.40
CA LEU A 283 14.45 -1.86 -0.98
C LEU A 283 15.70 -2.52 -1.60
N ILE A 284 16.28 -3.53 -0.95
CA ILE A 284 17.40 -4.31 -1.53
C ILE A 284 16.98 -4.94 -2.86
N ALA A 285 15.78 -5.52 -2.93
CA ALA A 285 15.29 -6.14 -4.16
C ALA A 285 15.10 -5.09 -5.28
N LEU A 286 14.55 -3.91 -4.96
CA LEU A 286 14.39 -2.82 -5.93
C LEU A 286 15.74 -2.29 -6.44
N GLY A 287 16.71 -2.08 -5.56
CA GLY A 287 18.04 -1.65 -5.97
C GLY A 287 18.75 -2.71 -6.83
N ASN A 288 18.57 -3.99 -6.55
CA ASN A 288 19.06 -5.06 -7.40
C ASN A 288 18.36 -5.10 -8.76
N ALA A 289 17.05 -4.86 -8.82
CA ALA A 289 16.32 -4.74 -10.08
C ALA A 289 16.88 -3.59 -10.93
N GLY A 290 17.11 -2.41 -10.34
CA GLY A 290 17.70 -1.28 -11.04
C GLY A 290 19.12 -1.54 -11.57
N LEU A 291 19.92 -2.33 -10.86
CA LEU A 291 21.26 -2.74 -11.33
C LEU A 291 21.24 -3.83 -12.42
N GLY A 292 20.05 -4.32 -12.82
CA GLY A 292 19.88 -5.39 -13.80
C GLY A 292 20.06 -6.80 -13.22
N ASN A 293 20.11 -6.95 -11.89
CA ASN A 293 20.20 -8.24 -11.20
C ASN A 293 18.81 -8.92 -11.10
N ASN A 294 18.09 -9.01 -12.22
CA ASN A 294 16.66 -9.32 -12.27
C ASN A 294 16.31 -10.67 -11.63
N VAL A 295 17.12 -11.71 -11.82
CA VAL A 295 16.87 -13.03 -11.21
C VAL A 295 16.86 -12.94 -9.68
N SER A 296 17.86 -12.29 -9.08
CA SER A 296 17.96 -12.10 -7.63
C SER A 296 16.81 -11.24 -7.11
N ALA A 297 16.51 -10.14 -7.81
CA ALA A 297 15.41 -9.24 -7.45
C ALA A 297 14.05 -9.96 -7.49
N GLN A 298 13.78 -10.71 -8.56
CA GLN A 298 12.54 -11.47 -8.74
C GLN A 298 12.37 -12.54 -7.67
N GLU A 299 13.43 -13.29 -7.33
CA GLU A 299 13.37 -14.29 -6.26
C GLU A 299 13.05 -13.66 -4.90
N GLN A 300 13.62 -12.49 -4.60
CA GLN A 300 13.35 -11.79 -3.34
C GLN A 300 11.95 -11.19 -3.30
N LEU A 301 11.51 -10.53 -4.38
CA LEU A 301 10.15 -10.00 -4.50
C LEU A 301 9.11 -11.11 -4.43
N ALA A 302 9.37 -12.27 -5.04
CA ALA A 302 8.49 -13.43 -4.94
C ALA A 302 8.36 -13.92 -3.49
N LYS A 303 9.46 -14.01 -2.73
CA LYS A 303 9.41 -14.37 -1.30
C LYS A 303 8.59 -13.36 -0.50
N LEU A 304 8.82 -12.06 -0.71
CA LEU A 304 8.07 -10.99 -0.05
C LEU A 304 6.58 -11.04 -0.40
N ALA A 305 6.23 -11.37 -1.64
CA ALA A 305 4.84 -11.54 -2.06
C ALA A 305 4.15 -12.70 -1.34
N HIS A 306 4.90 -13.74 -0.93
CA HIS A 306 4.35 -14.84 -0.13
C HIS A 306 4.25 -14.48 1.36
N GLU A 307 5.03 -13.52 1.84
CA GLU A 307 4.99 -13.02 3.23
C GLU A 307 3.83 -12.04 3.44
N ASP A 308 3.51 -11.22 2.44
CA ASP A 308 2.36 -10.30 2.47
C ASP A 308 1.70 -10.21 1.08
N TYR A 309 0.55 -10.88 0.93
CA TYR A 309 -0.24 -10.86 -0.30
C TYR A 309 -0.84 -9.49 -0.61
N SER A 310 -0.93 -8.59 0.37
CA SER A 310 -1.57 -7.28 0.23
C SER A 310 -0.59 -6.16 -0.09
N HIS A 311 0.73 -6.43 -0.14
CA HIS A 311 1.74 -5.40 -0.38
C HIS A 311 1.78 -4.97 -1.85
N GLN A 312 1.00 -3.94 -2.19
CA GLN A 312 0.87 -3.40 -3.57
C GLN A 312 2.20 -3.07 -4.24
N GLY A 313 3.16 -2.52 -3.50
CA GLY A 313 4.49 -2.23 -4.03
C GLY A 313 5.23 -3.50 -4.49
N VAL A 314 5.09 -4.62 -3.78
CA VAL A 314 5.77 -5.87 -4.15
C VAL A 314 5.13 -6.43 -5.41
N SER A 315 3.79 -6.46 -5.48
CA SER A 315 3.07 -6.92 -6.67
C SER A 315 3.44 -6.11 -7.92
N ARG A 316 3.45 -4.76 -7.81
CA ARG A 316 3.84 -3.85 -8.90
C ARG A 316 5.26 -4.13 -9.40
N HIS A 317 6.22 -4.24 -8.49
CA HIS A 317 7.62 -4.39 -8.88
C HIS A 317 7.96 -5.81 -9.31
N LEU A 318 7.23 -6.82 -8.85
CA LEU A 318 7.36 -8.18 -9.36
C LEU A 318 6.94 -8.26 -10.84
N GLU A 319 5.86 -7.56 -11.22
CA GLU A 319 5.46 -7.41 -12.63
C GLU A 319 6.52 -6.65 -13.44
N LEU A 320 7.08 -5.57 -12.88
CA LEU A 320 8.12 -4.77 -13.54
C LEU A 320 9.38 -5.59 -13.88
N VAL A 321 9.81 -6.51 -13.01
CA VAL A 321 11.03 -7.32 -13.19
C VAL A 321 10.78 -8.57 -14.04
N ALA A 322 9.53 -9.01 -14.17
CA ALA A 322 9.16 -10.18 -14.97
C ALA A 322 9.04 -9.89 -16.48
N ASN A 323 8.85 -8.62 -16.84
CA ASN A 323 8.74 -8.13 -18.22
C ASN A 323 10.10 -7.60 -18.73
#